data_AF-A0A438GMM9-F1
#
_entry.id   AF-A0A438GMM9-F1
#
_cell.length_a   1.000
_cell.length_b   1.000
_cell.length_c   1.000
_cell.angle_alpha   90.00
_cell.angle_beta   90.00
_cell.angle_gamma   90.00
#
_symmetry.space_group_name_H-M   'P 1'
#
loop_
_entity.id
_entity.type
_entity.pdbx_description
1 polymer ?
#
loop_
_entity_poly.entity_id
_entity_poly.type
_entity_poly.pdbx_seq_one_letter_code
_entity_poly.pdbx_strand_id
1 'polypeptide(L)'
;MHDPREPHFQAAYRVLHYLKGNPGKGILFKNNNTLALEANTEANYADSLVDRRSTIGNCTFLGGNLVTWKSKKQNVVARSSAESEFRAIAQGLCELLWLKIILDDLRIKWDGLMKLYCDNKSAINIAHNPIQHDRTKHIEIDRHFIKEKLEE
;
A
#
# COMPACT_ATOMS: atom_id res chain seq x y z
N MET A 1 -9.31 8.98 -19.13
CA MET A 1 -10.13 10.17 -18.88
C MET A 1 -10.81 10.70 -20.16
N HIS A 2 -10.89 9.91 -21.24
CA HIS A 2 -11.29 10.40 -22.57
C HIS A 2 -12.76 10.12 -22.94
N ASP A 3 -13.55 9.55 -22.03
CA ASP A 3 -15.00 9.29 -22.21
C ASP A 3 -15.75 9.45 -20.86
N PRO A 4 -15.90 10.68 -20.33
CA PRO A 4 -16.66 10.92 -19.11
C PRO A 4 -18.15 10.60 -19.33
N ARG A 5 -18.77 9.99 -18.33
CA ARG A 5 -20.16 9.50 -18.36
C ARG A 5 -20.86 9.92 -17.09
N GLU A 6 -22.19 9.82 -17.06
CA GLU A 6 -23.00 10.20 -15.90
C GLU A 6 -22.47 9.62 -14.56
N PRO A 7 -22.07 8.33 -14.46
CA PRO A 7 -21.51 7.81 -13.21
C PRO A 7 -20.21 8.51 -12.77
N HIS A 8 -19.37 8.95 -13.72
CA HIS A 8 -18.14 9.68 -13.44
C HIS A 8 -18.45 11.08 -12.89
N PHE A 9 -19.47 11.75 -13.44
CA PHE A 9 -19.93 13.05 -12.96
C PHE A 9 -20.49 12.94 -11.54
N GLN A 10 -21.34 11.94 -11.29
CA GLN A 10 -21.88 11.67 -9.96
C GLN A 10 -20.77 11.37 -8.93
N ALA A 11 -19.73 10.61 -9.31
CA ALA A 11 -18.58 10.39 -8.44
C ALA A 11 -17.83 11.69 -8.12
N ALA A 12 -17.65 12.59 -9.10
CA ALA A 12 -17.04 13.89 -8.87
C ALA A 12 -17.88 14.77 -7.91
N TYR A 13 -19.21 14.80 -8.07
CA TYR A 13 -20.10 15.50 -7.13
C TYR A 13 -20.00 14.95 -5.71
N ARG A 14 -19.91 13.62 -5.53
CA ARG A 14 -19.71 13.03 -4.21
C ARG A 14 -18.46 13.56 -3.53
N VAL A 15 -17.36 13.70 -4.26
CA VAL A 15 -16.12 14.30 -3.73
C VAL A 15 -16.36 15.76 -3.34
N LEU A 16 -16.98 16.55 -4.21
CA LEU A 16 -17.28 17.96 -3.94
C LEU A 16 -18.20 18.15 -2.73
N HIS A 17 -19.24 17.33 -2.60
CA HIS A 17 -20.14 17.33 -1.44
C HIS A 17 -19.41 16.97 -0.15
N TYR A 18 -18.51 15.98 -0.19
CA TYR A 18 -17.66 15.64 0.95
C TYR A 18 -16.79 16.82 1.38
N LEU A 19 -16.09 17.46 0.44
CA LEU A 19 -15.22 18.62 0.73
C LEU A 19 -16.03 19.79 1.28
N LYS A 20 -17.18 20.12 0.67
CA LYS A 20 -18.07 21.18 1.13
C LYS A 20 -18.66 20.91 2.50
N GLY A 21 -18.96 19.65 2.82
CA GLY A 21 -19.52 19.24 4.12
C GLY A 21 -18.49 19.14 5.25
N ASN A 22 -17.20 19.17 4.94
CA ASN A 22 -16.12 19.00 5.92
C ASN A 22 -15.05 20.11 5.85
N PRO A 23 -15.43 21.40 5.84
CA PRO A 23 -14.46 22.48 5.85
C PRO A 23 -13.64 22.42 7.15
N GLY A 24 -12.31 22.47 7.03
CA GLY A 24 -11.40 22.41 8.17
C GLY A 24 -10.93 21.00 8.57
N LYS A 25 -11.45 19.92 7.94
CA LYS A 25 -10.80 18.61 8.05
C LYS A 25 -9.56 18.57 7.15
N GLY A 26 -8.45 18.08 7.68
CA GLY A 26 -7.20 17.97 6.94
C GLY A 26 -6.24 16.98 7.59
N ILE A 27 -5.11 16.76 6.93
CA ILE A 27 -4.03 15.95 7.46
C ILE A 27 -3.17 16.85 8.36
N LEU A 28 -3.00 16.45 9.62
CA LEU A 28 -2.23 17.20 10.59
C LEU A 28 -0.77 16.73 10.58
N PHE A 29 0.14 17.64 10.25
CA PHE A 29 1.57 17.42 10.38
C PHE A 29 2.03 17.93 11.75
N LYS A 30 2.80 17.11 12.46
CA LYS A 30 3.40 17.45 13.75
C LYS A 30 4.90 17.23 13.69
N ASN A 31 5.63 18.10 14.38
CA ASN A 31 7.03 17.83 14.65
C ASN A 31 7.12 16.77 15.76
N ASN A 32 7.13 15.52 15.35
CA ASN A 32 7.40 14.39 16.22
C ASN A 32 8.91 14.19 16.17
N ASN A 33 9.59 14.15 17.31
CA ASN A 33 11.05 14.00 17.41
C ASN A 33 11.54 12.58 17.03
N THR A 34 10.88 11.94 16.06
CA THR A 34 11.15 10.59 15.57
C THR A 34 11.10 10.58 14.05
N LEU A 35 11.93 9.75 13.43
CA LEU A 35 11.92 9.50 11.99
C LEU A 35 11.43 8.07 11.70
N ALA A 36 10.48 7.56 12.48
CA ALA A 36 9.93 6.23 12.25
C ALA A 36 9.26 6.17 10.87
N LEU A 37 9.65 5.18 10.06
CA LEU A 37 9.08 4.97 8.72
C LEU A 37 8.13 3.79 8.78
N GLU A 38 6.84 4.06 8.59
CA GLU A 38 5.76 3.09 8.79
C GLU A 38 4.81 3.12 7.61
N ALA A 39 4.37 1.97 7.10
CA ALA A 39 3.36 1.91 6.04
C ALA A 39 2.23 0.96 6.40
N ASN A 40 1.02 1.33 5.99
CA ASN A 40 -0.17 0.49 6.03
C ASN A 40 -0.51 0.08 4.61
N THR A 41 -0.80 -1.19 4.38
CA THR A 41 -1.24 -1.75 3.10
C THR A 41 -2.59 -2.43 3.25
N GLU A 42 -3.43 -2.29 2.23
CA GLU A 42 -4.75 -2.91 2.12
C GLU A 42 -4.99 -3.33 0.66
N ALA A 43 -5.76 -4.38 0.44
CA ALA A 43 -6.21 -4.79 -0.88
C ALA A 43 -7.69 -5.17 -0.88
N ASN A 44 -8.49 -4.44 -1.65
CA ASN A 44 -9.88 -4.81 -1.90
C ASN A 44 -9.95 -5.88 -3.00
N TYR A 45 -10.20 -7.13 -2.61
CA TYR A 45 -10.17 -8.29 -3.49
C TYR A 45 -11.30 -8.30 -4.52
N ALA A 46 -10.94 -8.39 -5.81
CA ALA A 46 -11.89 -8.52 -6.93
C ALA A 46 -13.00 -7.44 -6.96
N ASP A 47 -12.67 -6.23 -6.50
CA ASP A 47 -13.56 -5.08 -6.37
C ASP A 47 -14.06 -4.57 -7.74
N SER A 48 -13.21 -4.66 -8.76
CA SER A 48 -13.59 -4.31 -10.12
C SER A 48 -14.59 -5.32 -10.70
N LEU A 49 -15.84 -4.90 -10.92
CA LEU A 49 -16.87 -5.75 -11.52
C LEU A 49 -16.58 -6.13 -12.98
N VAL A 50 -15.76 -5.36 -13.69
CA VAL A 50 -15.49 -5.54 -15.13
C VAL A 50 -14.46 -6.63 -15.39
N ASP A 51 -13.33 -6.58 -14.68
CA ASP A 51 -12.19 -7.47 -14.90
C ASP A 51 -11.75 -8.25 -13.66
N ARG A 52 -12.46 -8.10 -12.54
CA ARG A 52 -12.20 -8.78 -11.25
C ARG A 52 -10.79 -8.56 -10.70
N ARG A 53 -10.09 -7.53 -11.14
CA ARG A 53 -8.81 -7.12 -10.55
C ARG A 53 -9.06 -6.39 -9.24
N SER A 54 -8.22 -6.67 -8.26
CA SER A 54 -8.24 -6.04 -6.95
C SER A 54 -7.68 -4.61 -7.00
N THR A 55 -8.03 -3.78 -6.03
CA THR A 55 -7.43 -2.44 -5.82
C THR A 55 -6.60 -2.44 -4.56
N ILE A 56 -5.33 -2.04 -4.67
CA ILE A 56 -4.42 -1.86 -3.53
C ILE A 56 -4.53 -0.42 -3.03
N GLY A 57 -4.59 -0.27 -1.70
CA GLY A 57 -4.36 0.97 -0.99
C GLY A 57 -3.04 0.91 -0.21
N ASN A 58 -2.30 2.01 -0.17
CA ASN A 58 -1.21 2.19 0.78
C ASN A 58 -1.19 3.61 1.36
N CYS A 59 -0.67 3.70 2.58
CA CYS A 59 -0.39 4.95 3.28
C CYS A 59 0.95 4.82 3.99
N THR A 60 1.90 5.70 3.72
CA THR A 60 3.23 5.70 4.36
C THR A 60 3.43 6.95 5.18
N PHE A 61 3.96 6.75 6.38
CA PHE A 61 4.14 7.74 7.41
C PHE A 61 5.63 7.89 7.74
N LEU A 62 6.08 9.13 7.89
CA LEU A 62 7.40 9.47 8.41
C LEU A 62 7.24 10.26 9.70
N GLY A 63 7.79 9.73 10.79
CA GLY A 63 7.63 10.34 12.11
C GLY A 63 6.16 10.50 12.49
N GLY A 64 5.29 9.57 12.11
CA GLY A 64 3.84 9.65 12.36
C GLY A 64 3.07 10.63 11.47
N ASN A 65 3.71 11.28 10.49
CA ASN A 65 3.04 12.16 9.52
C ASN A 65 2.85 11.43 8.18
N LEU A 66 1.64 11.50 7.59
CA LEU A 66 1.37 10.88 6.29
C LEU A 66 2.14 11.62 5.19
N VAL A 67 3.13 10.96 4.58
CA VAL A 67 3.98 11.56 3.53
C VAL A 67 3.62 11.09 2.14
N THR A 68 3.12 9.86 2.00
CA THR A 68 2.65 9.31 0.72
C THR A 68 1.42 8.45 0.92
N TRP A 69 0.55 8.43 -0.08
CA TRP A 69 -0.59 7.52 -0.15
C TRP A 69 -0.87 7.19 -1.61
N LYS A 70 -1.41 6.00 -1.86
CA LYS A 70 -1.72 5.53 -3.20
C LYS A 70 -2.93 4.63 -3.16
N SER A 71 -3.78 4.76 -4.17
CA SER A 71 -4.79 3.76 -4.50
C SER A 71 -4.59 3.36 -5.95
N LYS A 72 -4.34 2.07 -6.19
CA LYS A 72 -4.01 1.56 -7.52
C LYS A 72 -4.65 0.21 -7.75
N LYS A 73 -5.39 0.11 -8.85
CA LYS A 73 -5.88 -1.16 -9.37
C LYS A 73 -4.71 -2.06 -9.77
N GLN A 74 -4.72 -3.31 -9.33
CA GLN A 74 -3.71 -4.30 -9.67
C GLN A 74 -3.71 -4.56 -11.18
N ASN A 75 -2.53 -4.85 -11.73
CA ASN A 75 -2.39 -5.19 -13.15
C ASN A 75 -2.84 -6.63 -13.45
N VAL A 76 -2.85 -7.49 -12.43
CA VAL A 76 -3.15 -8.92 -12.54
C VAL A 76 -4.37 -9.24 -11.68
N VAL A 77 -5.15 -10.24 -12.07
CA VAL A 77 -6.26 -10.77 -11.28
C VAL A 77 -5.70 -11.70 -10.22
N ALA A 78 -5.86 -11.34 -8.94
CA ALA A 78 -5.56 -12.23 -7.83
C ALA A 78 -6.60 -13.35 -7.75
N ARG A 79 -6.22 -14.55 -7.30
CA ARG A 79 -7.14 -15.69 -7.14
C ARG A 79 -7.59 -15.91 -5.69
N SER A 80 -7.09 -15.10 -4.78
CA SER A 80 -7.49 -15.09 -3.36
C SER A 80 -7.25 -13.71 -2.76
N SER A 81 -7.94 -13.41 -1.65
CA SER A 81 -7.69 -12.18 -0.88
C SER A 81 -6.27 -12.15 -0.29
N ALA A 82 -5.76 -13.29 0.17
CA ALA A 82 -4.39 -13.41 0.64
C ALA A 82 -3.37 -13.07 -0.45
N GLU A 83 -3.61 -13.49 -1.69
CA GLU A 83 -2.76 -13.13 -2.83
C GLU A 83 -2.80 -11.62 -3.12
N SER A 84 -3.99 -11.01 -3.15
CA SER A 84 -4.10 -9.57 -3.42
C SER A 84 -3.42 -8.74 -2.33
N GLU A 85 -3.55 -9.14 -1.07
CA GLU A 85 -2.87 -8.52 0.06
C GLU A 85 -1.36 -8.73 0.02
N PHE A 86 -0.91 -9.93 -0.35
CA PHE A 86 0.51 -10.21 -0.49
C PHE A 86 1.18 -9.33 -1.56
N ARG A 87 0.49 -9.09 -2.67
CA ARG A 87 0.93 -8.11 -3.69
C ARG A 87 0.89 -6.67 -3.16
N ALA A 88 -0.05 -6.33 -2.28
CA ALA A 88 -0.09 -5.03 -1.61
C ALA A 88 1.12 -4.82 -0.70
N ILE A 89 1.50 -5.85 0.07
CA ILE A 89 2.71 -5.87 0.90
C ILE A 89 3.94 -5.60 0.05
N ALA A 90 4.11 -6.32 -1.07
CA ALA A 90 5.26 -6.13 -1.96
C ALA A 90 5.34 -4.68 -2.49
N GLN A 91 4.20 -4.12 -2.92
CA GLN A 91 4.15 -2.72 -3.35
C GLN A 91 4.45 -1.75 -2.21
N GLY A 92 3.94 -2.01 -1.00
CA GLY A 92 4.20 -1.19 0.19
C GLY A 92 5.68 -1.16 0.58
N LEU A 93 6.37 -2.31 0.51
CA LEU A 93 7.82 -2.38 0.71
C LEU A 93 8.58 -1.56 -0.33
N CYS A 94 8.19 -1.62 -1.61
CA CYS A 94 8.82 -0.80 -2.65
C CYS A 94 8.69 0.70 -2.36
N GLU A 95 7.53 1.17 -1.88
CA GLU A 95 7.33 2.59 -1.51
C GLU A 95 8.18 2.97 -0.29
N LEU A 96 8.31 2.08 0.70
CA LEU A 96 9.17 2.29 1.87
C LEU A 96 10.65 2.40 1.47
N LEU A 97 11.14 1.49 0.62
CA LEU A 97 12.51 1.51 0.11
C LEU A 97 12.79 2.76 -0.72
N TRP A 98 11.84 3.17 -1.56
CA TRP A 98 11.96 4.41 -2.33
C TRP A 98 12.07 5.64 -1.42
N LEU A 99 11.27 5.71 -0.35
CA LEU A 99 11.40 6.78 0.64
C LEU A 99 12.73 6.75 1.39
N LYS A 100 13.26 5.56 1.71
CA LYS A 100 14.60 5.41 2.31
C LYS A 100 15.68 6.01 1.40
N ILE A 101 15.61 5.76 0.09
CA ILE A 101 16.54 6.33 -0.90
C ILE A 101 16.42 7.86 -0.91
N ILE A 102 15.19 8.40 -0.92
CA ILE A 102 14.98 9.85 -0.88
C ILE A 102 15.57 10.48 0.39
N LEU A 103 15.38 9.84 1.55
CA LEU A 103 15.93 10.34 2.80
C LEU A 103 17.46 10.40 2.76
N ASP A 104 18.11 9.39 2.18
CA ASP A 104 19.56 9.36 2.00
C ASP A 104 20.05 10.44 1.02
N ASP A 105 19.35 10.63 -0.11
CA ASP A 105 19.63 11.69 -1.08
C ASP A 105 19.52 13.09 -0.45
N LEU A 106 18.55 13.27 0.46
CA LEU A 106 18.37 14.50 1.24
C LEU A 106 19.35 14.62 2.43
N ARG A 107 20.27 13.66 2.61
CA ARG A 107 21.26 13.61 3.70
C ARG A 107 20.62 13.54 5.09
N ILE A 108 19.40 12.99 5.18
CA ILE A 108 18.71 12.74 6.44
C ILE A 108 19.11 11.36 6.94
N LYS A 109 19.87 11.31 8.03
CA LYS A 109 20.23 10.04 8.67
C LYS A 109 19.00 9.35 9.22
N TRP A 110 18.77 8.13 8.79
CA TRP A 110 17.69 7.28 9.24
C TRP A 110 18.23 5.87 9.50
N ASP A 111 18.26 5.49 10.78
CA ASP A 111 18.72 4.16 11.23
C ASP A 111 17.57 3.38 11.91
N GLY A 112 16.32 3.81 11.69
CA GLY A 112 15.14 3.19 12.28
C GLY A 112 14.79 1.85 11.62
N LEU A 113 13.91 1.07 12.26
CA LEU A 113 13.28 -0.09 11.60
C LEU A 113 12.13 0.41 10.71
N MET A 114 12.03 -0.11 9.47
CA MET A 114 10.80 0.07 8.67
C MET A 114 9.72 -0.86 9.21
N LYS A 115 8.51 -0.33 9.40
CA LYS A 115 7.35 -1.17 9.74
C LYS A 115 6.35 -1.16 8.61
N LEU A 116 5.85 -2.34 8.27
CA LEU A 116 4.78 -2.52 7.31
C LEU A 116 3.65 -3.29 7.99
N TYR A 117 2.45 -2.71 7.97
CA TYR A 117 1.26 -3.27 8.57
C TYR A 117 0.31 -3.76 7.47
N CYS A 118 -0.18 -4.99 7.64
CA CYS A 118 -1.22 -5.60 6.84
C CYS A 118 -2.22 -6.25 7.80
N ASP A 119 -3.51 -6.21 7.49
CA ASP A 119 -4.57 -6.79 8.31
C ASP A 119 -4.79 -8.30 8.01
N ASN A 120 -4.32 -8.78 6.87
CA ASN A 120 -4.49 -10.16 6.43
C ASN A 120 -3.43 -11.09 7.04
N LYS A 121 -3.84 -11.81 8.10
CA LYS A 121 -3.01 -12.83 8.78
C LYS A 121 -2.47 -13.91 7.83
N SER A 122 -3.22 -14.30 6.80
CA SER A 122 -2.74 -15.28 5.82
C SER A 122 -1.59 -14.72 5.00
N ALA A 123 -1.68 -13.46 4.55
CA ALA A 123 -0.60 -12.79 3.83
C ALA A 123 0.66 -12.63 4.72
N ILE A 124 0.48 -12.24 5.99
CA ILE A 124 1.56 -12.15 6.98
C ILE A 124 2.23 -13.53 7.15
N ASN A 125 1.44 -14.58 7.35
CA ASN A 125 1.97 -15.94 7.52
C ASN A 125 2.73 -16.42 6.28
N ILE A 126 2.25 -16.08 5.08
CA ILE A 126 2.95 -16.41 3.81
C ILE A 126 4.29 -15.67 3.74
N ALA A 127 4.36 -14.42 4.20
CA ALA A 127 5.60 -13.64 4.22
C ALA A 127 6.65 -14.23 5.18
N HIS A 128 6.22 -14.75 6.33
CA HIS A 128 7.10 -15.31 7.36
C HIS A 128 7.37 -16.82 7.24
N ASN A 129 6.68 -17.55 6.37
CA ASN A 129 6.84 -19.01 6.28
C ASN A 129 7.86 -19.42 5.18
N PRO A 130 9.04 -19.97 5.57
CA PRO A 130 10.09 -20.32 4.61
C PRO A 130 9.82 -21.59 3.78
N ILE A 131 8.80 -22.41 4.12
CA ILE A 131 8.65 -23.79 3.62
C ILE A 131 7.38 -24.00 2.78
N GLN A 132 6.65 -22.95 2.38
CA GLN A 132 5.44 -23.17 1.57
C GLN A 132 5.78 -23.58 0.13
N HIS A 133 5.58 -24.86 -0.18
CA HIS A 133 5.78 -25.45 -1.50
C HIS A 133 4.47 -25.62 -2.30
N ASP A 134 4.61 -25.44 -3.62
CA ASP A 134 3.75 -25.83 -4.76
C ASP A 134 2.49 -25.04 -5.16
N ARG A 135 1.85 -24.22 -4.31
CA ARG A 135 0.59 -23.52 -4.71
C ARG A 135 0.69 -22.01 -4.97
N THR A 136 1.87 -21.40 -4.83
CA THR A 136 2.08 -19.94 -4.93
C THR A 136 3.14 -19.56 -5.96
N LYS A 137 3.39 -20.40 -6.98
CA LYS A 137 4.38 -20.14 -8.04
C LYS A 137 4.16 -18.80 -8.75
N HIS A 138 2.90 -18.42 -8.95
CA HIS A 138 2.51 -17.18 -9.63
C HIS A 138 2.77 -15.90 -8.81
N ILE A 139 3.18 -16.02 -7.55
CA ILE A 139 3.59 -14.91 -6.67
C ILE A 139 5.01 -15.11 -6.10
N GLU A 140 5.80 -16.04 -6.64
CA GLU A 140 7.13 -16.37 -6.13
C GLU A 140 8.09 -15.17 -6.15
N ILE A 141 8.02 -14.33 -7.19
CA ILE A 141 8.87 -13.14 -7.31
C ILE A 141 8.63 -12.20 -6.13
N ASP A 142 7.36 -11.84 -5.89
CA ASP A 142 6.97 -11.00 -4.76
C ASP A 142 7.39 -11.64 -3.42
N ARG A 143 7.30 -12.98 -3.32
CA ARG A 143 7.73 -13.72 -2.12
C ARG A 143 9.23 -13.62 -1.88
N HIS A 144 10.05 -13.86 -2.91
CA HIS A 144 11.50 -13.74 -2.78
C HIS A 144 11.92 -12.32 -2.42
N PHE A 145 11.30 -11.32 -3.05
CA PHE A 145 11.54 -9.92 -2.75
C PHE A 145 11.19 -9.55 -1.31
N ILE A 146 9.97 -9.88 -0.85
CA ILE A 146 9.54 -9.62 0.53
C ILE A 146 10.48 -10.31 1.53
N LYS A 147 10.85 -11.57 1.27
CA LYS A 147 11.73 -12.35 2.14
C LYS A 147 13.09 -11.69 2.30
N GLU A 148 13.74 -11.31 1.20
CA GLU A 148 15.05 -10.65 1.23
C GLU A 148 15.02 -9.40 2.14
N LYS A 149 13.93 -8.64 2.10
CA LYS A 149 13.77 -7.40 2.89
C LYS A 149 13.30 -7.62 4.33
N LEU A 150 12.84 -8.80 4.68
CA LEU A 150 12.54 -9.18 6.07
C LEU A 150 13.78 -9.73 6.80
N GLU A 151 14.74 -10.28 6.05
CA GLU A 151 16.00 -10.84 6.57
C GLU A 151 17.16 -9.82 6.63
N GLU A 152 16.96 -8.62 6.04
CA GLU A 152 17.90 -7.47 6.02
C GLU A 152 17.69 -6.54 7.23
#